data_AF-Q32A95-F1
#
_entry.id   AF-Q32A95-F1
#
_cell.length_a   1.000
_cell.length_b   1.000
_cell.length_c   1.000
_cell.angle_alpha   90.00
_cell.angle_beta   90.00
_cell.angle_gamma   90.00
#
_symmetry.space_group_name_H-M   'P 1'
#
loop_
_entity.id
_entity.type
_entity.pdbx_description
1 polymer ?
#
loop_
_entity_poly.entity_id
_entity_poly.type
_entity_poly.pdbx_seq_one_letter_code
_entity_poly.pdbx_strand_id
1 'polypeptide(L)'
;MPVHLNSLEELKKMQRDNLKDQYNEEIFQFHDCNAKHFTCKYQDVLINFDGQQKRTISVYLEDTPRAVGIIALMEPDTADKYRQQAMEIMLSAKNTVK
;
A
#
# COMPACT_ATOMS: atom_id res chain seq x y z
N MET A 1 10.05 3.02 2.70
CA MET A 1 10.42 2.71 4.11
C MET A 1 9.30 1.85 4.68
N PRO A 2 9.59 0.71 5.35
CA PRO A 2 8.54 -0.09 5.98
C PRO A 2 7.87 0.71 7.10
N VAL A 3 6.54 0.66 7.17
CA VAL A 3 5.74 1.28 8.24
C VAL A 3 5.24 0.15 9.15
N HIS A 4 5.53 0.22 10.45
CA HIS A 4 5.01 -0.72 11.46
C HIS A 4 3.63 -0.28 11.91
N LEU A 5 2.64 -1.14 11.71
CA LEU A 5 1.22 -0.90 11.99
C LEU A 5 0.65 -2.16 12.63
N ASN A 6 -0.17 -1.99 13.66
CA ASN A 6 -0.81 -3.10 14.36
C ASN A 6 -2.07 -3.59 13.63
N SER A 7 -2.63 -2.78 12.73
CA SER A 7 -3.81 -3.16 11.93
C SER A 7 -3.97 -2.31 10.66
N LEU A 8 -4.81 -2.78 9.75
CA LEU A 8 -5.26 -2.01 8.59
C LEU A 8 -5.97 -0.71 8.97
N GLU A 9 -6.68 -0.69 10.11
CA GLU A 9 -7.37 0.51 10.58
C GLU A 9 -6.41 1.60 11.06
N GLU A 10 -5.27 1.22 11.64
CA GLU A 10 -4.18 2.17 11.93
C GLU A 10 -3.58 2.75 10.64
N LEU A 11 -3.44 1.94 9.59
CA LEU A 11 -2.97 2.43 8.28
C LEU A 11 -3.93 3.47 7.70
N LYS A 12 -5.23 3.14 7.66
CA LYS A 12 -6.27 4.06 7.16
C LYS A 12 -6.31 5.33 7.99
N LYS A 13 -6.20 5.23 9.32
CA LYS A 13 -6.12 6.40 10.21
C LYS A 13 -4.90 7.26 9.89
N MET A 14 -3.73 6.66 9.73
CA MET A 14 -2.50 7.38 9.35
C MET A 14 -2.66 8.09 8.00
N GLN A 15 -3.27 7.43 7.00
CA GLN A 15 -3.54 8.05 5.70
C GLN A 15 -4.49 9.26 5.83
N ARG A 16 -5.59 9.12 6.60
CA ARG A 16 -6.52 10.22 6.89
C ARG A 16 -5.82 11.39 7.58
N ASP A 17 -5.02 11.11 8.62
CA ASP A 17 -4.34 12.14 9.41
C ASP A 17 -3.29 12.89 8.58
N ASN A 18 -2.59 12.20 7.67
CA ASN A 18 -1.55 12.78 6.82
C ASN A 18 -2.11 13.59 5.65
N LEU A 19 -3.18 13.09 5.00
CA LEU A 19 -3.74 13.72 3.80
C LEU A 19 -4.80 14.76 4.12
N LYS A 20 -5.45 14.68 5.29
CA LYS A 20 -6.48 15.62 5.75
C LYS A 20 -7.54 15.83 4.67
N ASP A 21 -7.71 17.05 4.18
CA ASP A 21 -8.69 17.43 3.17
C ASP A 21 -8.42 16.82 1.78
N GLN A 22 -7.23 16.24 1.56
CA GLN A 22 -6.91 15.50 0.34
C GLN A 22 -7.32 14.02 0.41
N TYR A 23 -7.71 13.52 1.59
CA TYR A 23 -8.16 12.15 1.74
C TYR A 23 -9.57 11.98 1.15
N ASN A 24 -9.72 11.03 0.24
CA ASN A 24 -11.01 10.63 -0.29
C ASN A 24 -11.19 9.12 -0.10
N GLU A 25 -12.16 8.71 0.73
CA GLU A 25 -12.38 7.30 1.07
C GLU A 25 -12.75 6.43 -0.16
N GLU A 26 -13.36 7.01 -1.19
CA GLU A 26 -13.67 6.31 -2.44
C GLU A 26 -12.41 6.03 -3.26
N ILE A 27 -11.42 6.92 -3.19
CA ILE A 27 -10.14 6.76 -3.88
C ILE A 27 -9.24 5.83 -3.07
N PHE A 28 -9.16 6.03 -1.75
CA PHE A 28 -8.28 5.28 -0.85
C PHE A 28 -8.88 3.94 -0.40
N GLN A 29 -9.45 3.19 -1.35
CA GLN A 29 -9.96 1.84 -1.10
C GLN A 29 -8.83 0.81 -1.06
N PHE A 30 -9.01 -0.20 -0.21
CA PHE A 30 -8.15 -1.38 -0.15
C PHE A 30 -8.87 -2.56 -0.81
N HIS A 31 -8.16 -3.27 -1.67
CA HIS A 31 -8.60 -4.48 -2.36
C HIS A 31 -7.89 -5.71 -1.80
N ASP A 32 -8.53 -6.87 -1.89
CA ASP A 32 -7.89 -8.14 -1.50
C ASP A 32 -6.78 -8.53 -2.49
N CYS A 33 -5.67 -9.07 -1.96
CA CYS A 33 -4.63 -9.72 -2.75
C CYS A 33 -4.34 -11.13 -2.23
N ASN A 34 -3.69 -11.94 -3.06
CA ASN A 34 -3.25 -13.27 -2.69
C ASN A 34 -1.79 -13.24 -2.25
N ALA A 35 -1.54 -13.44 -0.96
CA ALA A 35 -0.22 -13.76 -0.42
C ALA A 35 -0.33 -15.04 0.41
N LYS A 36 0.45 -16.08 0.05
CA LYS A 36 0.28 -17.45 0.58
C LYS A 36 0.31 -17.54 2.12
N HIS A 37 1.01 -16.63 2.78
CA HIS A 37 1.31 -16.71 4.21
C HIS A 37 0.82 -15.50 5.01
N PHE A 38 0.05 -14.60 4.40
CA PHE A 38 -0.39 -13.35 5.01
C PHE A 38 -1.83 -13.03 4.62
N THR A 39 -2.57 -12.36 5.49
CA THR A 39 -3.73 -11.57 5.05
C THR A 39 -3.18 -10.40 4.24
N CYS A 40 -3.64 -10.23 3.00
CA CYS A 40 -3.08 -9.27 2.06
C CYS A 40 -4.16 -8.30 1.58
N LYS A 41 -3.85 -7.01 1.70
CA LYS A 41 -4.62 -5.92 1.10
C LYS A 41 -3.71 -5.07 0.23
N TYR A 42 -4.20 -4.56 -0.90
CA TYR A 42 -3.47 -3.62 -1.73
C TYR A 42 -4.32 -2.38 -2.04
N GLN A 43 -3.66 -1.29 -2.38
CA GLN A 43 -4.25 -0.03 -2.77
C GLN A 43 -3.46 0.55 -3.94
N ASP A 44 -4.16 1.15 -4.90
CA ASP A 44 -3.57 1.73 -6.11
C ASP A 44 -4.26 3.07 -6.38
N VAL A 45 -3.57 4.18 -6.08
CA VAL A 45 -4.19 5.50 -5.95
C VAL A 45 -3.40 6.57 -6.68
N LEU A 46 -4.10 7.47 -7.36
CA LEU A 46 -3.53 8.73 -7.84
C LEU A 46 -3.66 9.80 -6.75
N ILE A 47 -2.53 10.36 -6.32
CA ILE A 47 -2.44 11.45 -5.34
C ILE A 47 -1.83 12.70 -5.97
N ASN A 48 -2.09 13.85 -5.37
CA ASN A 48 -1.28 15.05 -5.62
C ASN A 48 -0.19 15.14 -4.54
N PHE A 49 1.07 15.14 -4.96
CA PHE A 49 2.23 15.23 -4.08
C PHE A 49 3.14 16.36 -4.59
N ASP A 50 3.35 17.39 -3.78
CA ASP A 50 4.12 18.60 -4.13
C ASP A 50 3.68 19.27 -5.45
N GLY A 51 2.36 19.31 -5.70
CA GLY A 51 1.77 19.90 -6.90
C GLY A 51 1.87 19.03 -8.15
N GLN A 52 2.42 17.83 -8.05
CA GLN A 52 2.51 16.86 -9.13
C GLN A 52 1.62 15.66 -8.87
N GLN A 53 0.92 15.16 -9.90
CA GLN A 53 0.23 13.89 -9.78
C GLN A 53 1.25 12.75 -9.68
N LYS A 54 1.09 11.89 -8.68
CA LYS A 54 1.85 10.65 -8.49
C LYS A 54 0.88 9.50 -8.32
N ARG A 55 1.31 8.30 -8.68
CA ARG A 55 0.58 7.08 -8.37
C ARG A 55 1.26 6.37 -7.21
N THR A 56 0.49 5.98 -6.21
CA THR A 56 0.93 5.12 -5.12
C THR A 56 0.38 3.72 -5.32
N ILE A 57 1.24 2.72 -5.18
CA ILE A 57 0.81 1.32 -5.06
C ILE A 57 1.29 0.84 -3.70
N SER A 58 0.35 0.49 -2.84
CA SER A 58 0.61 0.04 -1.48
C SER A 58 0.16 -1.39 -1.30
N VAL A 59 0.96 -2.23 -0.67
CA VAL A 59 0.57 -3.59 -0.24
C VAL A 59 0.79 -3.69 1.26
N TYR A 60 -0.23 -4.18 1.94
CA TYR A 60 -0.27 -4.42 3.37
C TYR A 60 -0.40 -5.92 3.61
N LEU A 61 0.60 -6.49 4.28
CA LEU A 61 0.68 -7.91 4.64
C LEU A 61 0.58 -8.04 6.14
N GLU A 62 -0.42 -8.76 6.63
CA GLU A 62 -0.67 -8.99 8.05
C GLU A 62 -0.47 -10.47 8.40
N ASP A 63 0.33 -10.71 9.43
CA ASP A 63 0.55 -11.99 10.12
C ASP A 63 0.60 -11.70 11.63
N THR A 64 -0.58 -11.71 12.25
CA THR A 64 -0.83 -11.26 13.63
C THR A 64 0.26 -11.74 14.61
N PRO A 65 0.85 -10.86 15.44
CA PRO A 65 0.50 -9.45 15.68
C PRO A 65 1.28 -8.46 14.79
N ARG A 66 1.94 -8.94 13.73
CA ARG A 66 2.84 -8.12 12.91
C ARG A 66 2.18 -7.81 11.58
N ALA A 67 2.42 -6.60 11.09
CA ALA A 67 2.14 -6.27 9.71
C ALA A 67 3.30 -5.52 9.07
N VAL A 68 3.40 -5.65 7.76
CA VAL A 68 4.36 -4.97 6.91
C VAL A 68 3.60 -4.25 5.81
N GLY A 69 3.77 -2.93 5.76
CA GLY A 69 3.33 -2.11 4.63
C GLY A 69 4.50 -1.80 3.70
N ILE A 70 4.31 -2.01 2.40
CA ILE A 70 5.21 -1.57 1.34
C ILE A 70 4.44 -0.56 0.48
N ILE A 71 5.07 0.57 0.19
CA ILE A 71 4.49 1.65 -0.62
C ILE A 71 5.49 2.01 -1.71
N ALA A 72 5.05 1.93 -2.96
CA ALA A 72 5.75 2.44 -4.13
C ALA A 72 5.10 3.76 -4.57
N LEU A 73 5.91 4.77 -4.85
CA LEU A 73 5.51 6.05 -5.42
C LEU A 73 6.14 6.17 -6.82
N MET A 74 5.33 6.42 -7.84
CA MET A 74 5.78 6.46 -9.24
C MET A 74 5.08 7.57 -10.03
N GLU A 75 5.66 7.94 -11.17
CA GLU A 75 4.98 8.82 -12.12
C GLU A 75 3.76 8.10 -12.72
N PRO A 76 2.63 8.80 -12.94
CA PRO A 76 1.39 8.18 -13.41
C PRO A 76 1.54 7.43 -14.75
N ASP A 77 2.36 7.95 -15.66
CA ASP A 77 2.61 7.41 -17.01
C ASP A 77 3.56 6.20 -17.02
N THR A 78 4.40 6.08 -16.01
CA THR A 78 5.30 4.91 -15.84
C THR A 78 4.63 3.77 -15.09
N ALA A 79 3.44 4.01 -14.54
CA ALA A 79 2.82 3.10 -13.60
C ALA A 79 2.59 1.71 -14.18
N ASP A 80 2.02 1.58 -15.38
CA ASP A 80 1.71 0.25 -15.91
C ASP A 80 2.97 -0.60 -16.16
N LYS A 81 4.08 0.05 -16.54
CA LYS A 81 5.39 -0.60 -16.72
C LYS A 81 5.93 -1.16 -15.40
N TYR A 82 5.84 -0.40 -14.32
CA TYR A 82 6.41 -0.78 -13.03
C TYR A 82 5.39 -1.43 -12.09
N ARG A 83 4.10 -1.36 -12.38
CA ARG A 83 3.02 -1.89 -11.53
C ARG A 83 3.16 -3.38 -11.35
N GLN A 84 3.37 -4.13 -12.43
CA GLN A 84 3.55 -5.57 -12.33
C GLN A 84 4.79 -5.91 -11.49
N GLN A 85 5.92 -5.24 -11.75
CA GLN A 85 7.16 -5.46 -10.99
C GLN A 85 7.01 -5.07 -9.52
N ALA A 86 6.35 -3.95 -9.23
CA ALA A 86 6.07 -3.51 -7.88
C ALA A 86 5.19 -4.55 -7.17
N MET A 87 4.12 -5.01 -7.81
CA MET A 87 3.26 -6.07 -7.26
C MET A 87 4.03 -7.38 -7.04
N GLU A 88 4.87 -7.80 -7.97
CA GLU A 88 5.73 -8.99 -7.82
C GLU A 88 6.69 -8.85 -6.62
N ILE A 89 7.36 -7.71 -6.49
CA ILE A 89 8.25 -7.43 -5.34
C ILE A 89 7.44 -7.44 -4.05
N MET A 90 6.29 -6.75 -4.02
CA MET A 90 5.44 -6.65 -2.84
C MET A 90 4.86 -8.01 -2.41
N LEU A 91 4.47 -8.85 -3.37
CA LEU A 91 3.94 -10.19 -3.14
C LEU A 91 5.03 -11.26 -2.93
N SER A 92 6.30 -10.93 -3.21
CA SER A 92 7.44 -11.84 -2.95
C SER A 92 7.79 -11.98 -1.47
N ALA A 93 7.20 -11.16 -0.61
CA ALA A 93 7.43 -11.19 0.82
C ALA A 93 7.15 -12.58 1.41
N LYS A 94 8.08 -13.06 2.23
CA LYS A 94 7.98 -14.34 2.93
C LYS A 94 7.95 -14.11 4.42
N ASN A 95 7.10 -14.87 5.10
CA ASN A 95 7.14 -14.95 6.55
C ASN A 95 8.37 -15.79 6.92
N THR A 96 9.39 -15.20 7.56
CA THR A 96 10.62 -15.92 7.95
C THR A 96 10.42 -16.86 9.14
N VAL A 97 9.19 -16.98 9.67
CA VAL A 97 8.84 -17.77 10.86
C VAL A 97 8.13 -19.09 10.50
N LYS A 98 7.87 -19.38 9.21
CA LYS A 98 7.37 -20.69 8.72
C LYS A 98 8.12 -21.13 7.47
#